data_AF-A0A8J9S5U1-F1
#
_entry.id   AF-A0A8J9S5U1-F1
#
_cell.length_a   1.000
_cell.length_b   1.000
_cell.length_c   1.000
_cell.angle_alpha   90.00
_cell.angle_beta   90.00
_cell.angle_gamma   90.00
#
_symmetry.space_group_name_H-M   'P 1'
#
loop_
_entity.id
_entity.type
_entity.pdbx_description
1 polymer ?
#
loop_
_entity_poly.entity_id
_entity_poly.type
_entity_poly.pdbx_seq_one_letter_code
_entity_poly.pdbx_strand_id
1 'polypeptide(L)'
;MQTGTAAPVDLSSNQPYGGAAATHALWQAGLQGQGMVLGMGDTGLDFDQCYFYDSAVRIPYSIAQGLSQEPGTGIPYFQNSTHRKVRYYRMFADATDGEGHGTHCAGSAVGALANGAFSNWQGMAPGAKMAFQDLGSDNTGTLNVPYDLFYDYFPYNYQWGARVHSDSWGTADAVYDSLAADMDRFAWAYQDFLPVVAAGNFGYREEDSTLTSPAVAKNCVAVGAGLTASYNDGYESEVVTTDGSVYALNVTGGQPGSQTDGTVLIKVMQAAFGPTLSALVNSAQQLPLLAANPMDACTALLWPESFRNAVVLAQRGNCTFATKVSNAQKAGAVAVLMANNGTTGFFRMQPDSTTSAISIPSASFPFSTAMPLWNSLTAGMTLSAQFLPYTLPTDRFASLAFFSSIGPTLDGRIKPDIIATGTTISTSSSRQANDYTCSLDAMRGTSMATPMVAGGLLLIRQYFTEGWYPSGAPNSSCSYTPSGPLMKAVLLGKFSIPLSDRTDVGIYARNSYLGG
;
A
#
# COMPACT_ATOMS: atom_id res chain seq x y z
N MET A 1 -10.07 5.98 10.03
CA MET A 1 -8.64 6.06 10.34
C MET A 1 -8.32 5.09 11.49
N GLN A 2 -7.15 4.46 11.49
CA GLN A 2 -6.65 3.72 12.66
C GLN A 2 -5.59 4.61 13.32
N THR A 3 -6.00 5.42 14.29
CA THR A 3 -5.10 6.30 15.04
C THR A 3 -4.41 5.49 16.14
N GLY A 4 -3.10 5.24 15.98
CA GLY A 4 -2.26 4.87 17.12
C GLY A 4 -1.87 6.15 17.83
N THR A 5 -2.12 6.28 19.14
CA THR A 5 -1.69 7.44 19.91
C THR A 5 -0.16 7.39 20.09
N ALA A 6 0.58 8.10 19.25
CA ALA A 6 1.97 8.43 19.54
C ALA A 6 2.01 9.70 20.40
N ALA A 7 2.90 9.73 21.40
CA ALA A 7 3.18 10.97 22.11
C ALA A 7 3.80 11.99 21.15
N PRO A 8 3.43 13.27 21.19
CA PRO A 8 4.02 14.31 20.36
C PRO A 8 5.55 14.29 20.50
N VAL A 9 6.27 14.18 19.39
CA VAL A 9 7.72 14.36 19.37
C VAL A 9 8.01 15.82 19.04
N ASP A 10 8.64 16.53 19.99
CA ASP A 10 9.02 17.93 19.81
C ASP A 10 10.29 18.05 18.96
N LEU A 11 10.13 18.67 17.77
CA LEU A 11 11.21 19.01 16.85
C LEU A 11 12.21 20.04 17.40
N SER A 12 11.93 20.66 18.55
CA SER A 12 12.88 21.58 19.23
C SER A 12 14.14 20.86 19.74
N SER A 13 14.06 19.55 19.98
CA SER A 13 15.17 18.71 20.44
C SER A 13 16.05 18.26 19.26
N ASN A 14 16.70 19.25 18.67
CA ASN A 14 17.66 19.12 17.58
C ASN A 14 18.76 18.10 17.90
N GLN A 15 18.61 16.86 17.43
CA GLN A 15 19.73 16.05 16.99
C GLN A 15 19.45 15.65 15.54
N PRO A 16 20.18 16.22 14.57
CA PRO A 16 20.18 15.68 13.22
C PRO A 16 20.71 14.26 13.32
N TYR A 17 19.86 13.24 13.14
CA TYR A 17 20.39 12.01 12.58
C TYR A 17 20.82 12.42 11.17
N GLY A 18 22.12 12.58 10.95
CA GLY A 18 22.70 12.98 9.67
C GLY A 18 22.57 11.93 8.58
N GLY A 19 21.39 11.29 8.46
CA GLY A 19 21.13 10.16 7.59
C GLY A 19 20.37 10.55 6.33
N ALA A 20 19.12 11.02 6.43
CA ALA A 20 18.19 10.99 5.30
C ALA A 20 18.67 11.73 4.03
N ALA A 21 19.15 12.98 4.13
CA ALA A 21 19.68 13.69 2.94
C ALA A 21 21.03 13.14 2.46
N ALA A 22 21.85 12.61 3.38
CA ALA A 22 23.14 11.98 3.09
C ALA A 22 23.03 10.50 2.66
N THR A 23 21.82 9.93 2.63
CA THR A 23 21.53 8.58 2.12
C THR A 23 20.52 8.56 0.97
N HIS A 24 19.79 9.66 0.71
CA HIS A 24 18.82 9.74 -0.38
C HIS A 24 19.48 10.20 -1.70
N ALA A 25 19.81 9.24 -2.57
CA ALA A 25 20.59 9.46 -3.79
C ALA A 25 20.02 10.55 -4.72
N LEU A 26 18.69 10.62 -4.89
CA LEU A 26 18.07 11.67 -5.71
C LEU A 26 18.21 13.05 -5.08
N TRP A 27 18.14 13.16 -3.75
CA TRP A 27 18.25 14.46 -3.08
C TRP A 27 19.69 14.98 -3.13
N GLN A 28 20.68 14.09 -3.05
CA GLN A 28 22.09 14.42 -3.26
C GLN A 28 22.37 14.90 -4.67
N ALA A 29 21.68 14.33 -5.66
CA ALA A 29 21.73 14.79 -7.03
C ALA A 29 21.02 16.15 -7.24
N GLY A 30 20.33 16.67 -6.21
CA GLY A 30 19.60 17.94 -6.27
C GLY A 30 18.12 17.81 -6.66
N LEU A 31 17.65 16.59 -6.94
CA LEU A 31 16.24 16.32 -7.25
C LEU A 31 15.44 16.22 -5.96
N GLN A 32 14.82 17.33 -5.55
CA GLN A 32 14.04 17.42 -4.31
C GLN A 32 12.60 17.90 -4.59
N GLY A 33 12.19 17.99 -5.85
CA GLY A 33 10.87 18.46 -6.29
C GLY A 33 10.83 19.93 -6.68
N GLN A 34 11.97 20.59 -6.87
CA GLN A 34 12.01 22.00 -7.27
C GLN A 34 11.23 22.22 -8.57
N GLY A 35 10.44 23.30 -8.60
CA GLY A 35 9.57 23.63 -9.74
C GLY A 35 8.31 22.76 -9.86
N MET A 36 8.17 21.69 -9.06
CA MET A 36 7.01 20.82 -9.09
C MET A 36 5.90 21.31 -8.15
N VAL A 37 4.66 20.96 -8.48
CA VAL A 37 3.49 21.22 -7.64
C VAL A 37 2.71 19.92 -7.46
N LEU A 38 2.44 19.56 -6.21
CA LEU A 38 1.54 18.48 -5.83
C LEU A 38 0.10 18.99 -5.81
N GLY A 39 -0.82 18.28 -6.45
CA GLY A 39 -2.25 18.41 -6.17
C GLY A 39 -2.64 17.49 -5.02
N MET A 40 -3.53 17.92 -4.13
CA MET A 40 -4.02 17.08 -3.04
C MET A 40 -5.39 17.58 -2.60
N GLY A 41 -6.29 16.67 -2.26
CA GLY A 41 -7.48 17.01 -1.50
C GLY A 41 -7.67 16.03 -0.36
N ASP A 42 -7.92 16.57 0.82
CA ASP A 42 -7.93 15.82 2.09
C ASP A 42 -8.68 16.63 3.16
N THR A 43 -8.55 16.30 4.45
CA THR A 43 -9.29 16.90 5.58
C THR A 43 -8.97 18.37 5.86
N GLY A 44 -8.10 19.00 5.07
CA GLY A 44 -7.59 20.35 5.30
C GLY A 44 -6.08 20.39 5.44
N LEU A 45 -5.54 21.59 5.62
CA LEU A 45 -4.13 21.82 5.90
C LEU A 45 -3.97 22.82 7.04
N ASP A 46 -3.25 22.42 8.08
CA ASP A 46 -2.67 23.35 9.03
C ASP A 46 -1.48 24.06 8.37
N PHE A 47 -1.78 25.16 7.66
CA PHE A 47 -0.76 26.01 7.05
C PHE A 47 0.04 26.84 8.06
N ASP A 48 -0.25 26.73 9.36
CA ASP A 48 0.52 27.29 10.45
C ASP A 48 1.52 26.31 11.07
N GLN A 49 1.43 25.05 10.67
CA GLN A 49 2.46 24.05 10.90
C GLN A 49 3.78 24.47 10.21
N CYS A 50 4.92 24.30 10.88
CA CYS A 50 6.20 24.86 10.45
C CYS A 50 6.78 24.33 9.12
N TYR A 51 6.23 23.25 8.57
CA TYR A 51 6.52 22.75 7.23
C TYR A 51 5.82 23.54 6.14
N PHE A 52 4.72 24.23 6.46
CA PHE A 52 3.92 25.01 5.51
C PHE A 52 3.95 26.51 5.79
N TYR A 53 4.22 26.88 7.05
CA TYR A 53 4.28 28.26 7.50
C TYR A 53 5.22 29.11 6.64
N ASP A 54 4.70 30.28 6.28
CA ASP A 54 5.40 31.35 5.57
C ASP A 54 5.08 32.69 6.26
N SER A 55 6.08 33.27 6.92
CA SER A 55 5.93 34.56 7.60
C SER A 55 5.80 35.75 6.65
N ALA A 56 6.29 35.62 5.42
CA ALA A 56 6.24 36.69 4.42
C ALA A 56 4.89 36.71 3.66
N VAL A 57 4.27 35.54 3.49
CA VAL A 57 2.97 35.40 2.85
C VAL A 57 2.07 34.53 3.71
N ARG A 58 1.27 35.15 4.58
CA ARG A 58 0.32 34.43 5.43
C ARG A 58 -0.93 34.03 4.64
N ILE A 59 -1.44 32.83 4.87
CA ILE A 59 -2.72 32.37 4.35
C ILE A 59 -3.82 32.83 5.32
N PRO A 60 -4.85 33.58 4.86
CA PRO A 60 -5.97 33.95 5.72
C PRO A 60 -6.94 32.79 5.93
N TYR A 61 -7.66 32.77 7.05
CA TYR A 61 -8.66 31.74 7.38
C TYR A 61 -10.09 32.09 6.94
N SER A 62 -10.33 33.31 6.44
CA SER A 62 -11.69 33.75 6.08
C SER A 62 -11.69 34.84 5.00
N ILE A 63 -12.84 35.01 4.33
CA ILE A 63 -13.06 36.08 3.35
C ILE A 63 -12.83 37.46 3.97
N ALA A 64 -13.28 37.67 5.21
CA ALA A 64 -13.06 38.92 5.94
C ALA A 64 -11.56 39.24 6.15
N GLN A 65 -10.70 38.21 6.13
CA GLN A 65 -9.25 38.34 6.25
C GLN A 65 -8.54 38.40 4.89
N GLY A 66 -9.28 38.45 3.78
CA GLY A 66 -8.74 38.70 2.44
C GLY A 66 -8.70 37.49 1.49
N LEU A 67 -9.43 36.41 1.78
CA LEU A 67 -9.59 35.33 0.80
C LEU A 67 -10.40 35.78 -0.41
N SER A 68 -10.03 35.24 -1.57
CA SER A 68 -10.83 35.36 -2.78
C SER A 68 -12.01 34.38 -2.74
N GLN A 69 -13.02 34.61 -3.58
CA GLN A 69 -14.16 33.70 -3.73
C GLN A 69 -14.32 33.27 -5.18
N GLU A 70 -14.66 32.00 -5.38
CA GLU A 70 -14.98 31.45 -6.68
C GLU A 70 -16.25 32.09 -7.25
N PRO A 71 -16.23 32.54 -8.52
CA PRO A 71 -17.45 33.00 -9.18
C PRO A 71 -18.48 31.85 -9.26
N GLY A 72 -19.71 32.13 -8.84
CA GLY A 72 -20.83 31.17 -8.91
C GLY A 72 -20.97 30.29 -7.67
N THR A 73 -19.92 29.56 -7.28
CA THR A 73 -19.96 28.69 -6.08
C THR A 73 -19.77 29.47 -4.78
N GLY A 74 -19.06 30.60 -4.82
CA GLY A 74 -18.73 31.42 -3.64
C GLY A 74 -17.68 30.80 -2.72
N ILE A 75 -17.10 29.66 -3.10
CA ILE A 75 -16.12 28.91 -2.31
C ILE A 75 -14.87 29.78 -2.08
N PRO A 76 -14.43 29.98 -0.83
CA PRO A 76 -13.24 30.75 -0.54
C PRO A 76 -11.98 30.03 -1.03
N TYR A 77 -11.00 30.80 -1.46
CA TYR A 77 -9.68 30.27 -1.78
C TYR A 77 -8.56 31.28 -1.56
N PHE A 78 -7.37 30.73 -1.30
CA PHE A 78 -6.11 31.44 -1.32
C PHE A 78 -5.34 31.08 -2.59
N GLN A 79 -4.66 32.06 -3.17
CA GLN A 79 -3.72 31.85 -4.28
C GLN A 79 -2.52 32.78 -4.10
N ASN A 80 -1.31 32.24 -4.24
CA ASN A 80 -0.10 33.05 -4.25
C ASN A 80 1.07 32.30 -4.89
N SER A 81 1.67 32.89 -5.93
CA SER A 81 2.78 32.24 -6.63
C SER A 81 4.10 32.26 -5.82
N THR A 82 4.26 33.24 -4.92
CA THR A 82 5.49 33.45 -4.13
C THR A 82 5.51 32.73 -2.79
N HIS A 83 4.35 32.35 -2.24
CA HIS A 83 4.26 31.59 -0.99
C HIS A 83 5.15 30.34 -1.05
N ARG A 84 5.88 30.07 0.04
CA ARG A 84 6.96 29.08 0.09
C ARG A 84 6.49 27.68 -0.32
N LYS A 85 5.33 27.26 0.18
CA LYS A 85 4.81 25.89 0.00
C LYS A 85 3.45 25.81 -0.69
N VAL A 86 2.45 26.55 -0.23
CA VAL A 86 1.08 26.52 -0.76
C VAL A 86 0.91 27.53 -1.89
N ARG A 87 0.72 27.07 -3.13
CA ARG A 87 0.40 27.91 -4.30
C ARG A 87 -1.08 28.30 -4.35
N TYR A 88 -1.92 27.35 -3.92
CA TYR A 88 -3.37 27.45 -3.97
C TYR A 88 -3.97 26.60 -2.86
N TYR A 89 -4.99 27.13 -2.18
CA TYR A 89 -5.75 26.43 -1.15
C TYR A 89 -7.23 26.73 -1.38
N ARG A 90 -8.01 25.73 -1.73
CA ARG A 90 -9.47 25.83 -1.93
C ARG A 90 -10.18 25.32 -0.68
N MET A 91 -11.03 26.16 -0.10
CA MET A 91 -11.75 25.86 1.15
C MET A 91 -13.11 25.26 0.82
N PHE A 92 -13.12 24.05 0.21
CA PHE A 92 -14.33 23.48 -0.38
C PHE A 92 -15.37 23.11 0.69
N ALA A 93 -14.94 22.46 1.77
CA ALA A 93 -15.79 22.12 2.89
C ALA A 93 -15.64 23.14 4.03
N ASP A 94 -14.41 23.35 4.53
CA ASP A 94 -14.07 24.45 5.42
C ASP A 94 -12.62 24.95 5.21
N ALA A 95 -12.00 25.54 6.24
CA ALA A 95 -10.72 26.24 6.18
C ALA A 95 -9.70 25.72 7.20
N THR A 96 -9.98 24.59 7.85
CA THR A 96 -9.20 24.10 8.99
C THR A 96 -9.01 22.59 8.89
N ASP A 97 -7.85 22.11 9.34
CA ASP A 97 -7.63 20.67 9.52
C ASP A 97 -7.78 20.29 10.99
N GLY A 98 -9.02 20.22 11.48
CA GLY A 98 -9.32 19.81 12.85
C GLY A 98 -9.07 18.32 13.10
N GLU A 99 -8.90 17.52 12.05
CA GLU A 99 -8.57 16.09 12.12
C GLU A 99 -7.05 15.89 12.18
N GLY A 100 -6.30 16.47 11.24
CA GLY A 100 -4.85 16.37 11.11
C GLY A 100 -4.37 15.46 9.97
N HIS A 101 -5.24 14.64 9.37
CA HIS A 101 -4.89 13.69 8.31
C HIS A 101 -4.34 14.38 7.05
N GLY A 102 -4.98 15.45 6.58
CA GLY A 102 -4.52 16.22 5.42
C GLY A 102 -3.17 16.90 5.65
N THR A 103 -2.96 17.48 6.83
CA THR A 103 -1.65 18.02 7.25
C THR A 103 -0.58 16.95 7.28
N HIS A 104 -0.90 15.76 7.79
CA HIS A 104 0.01 14.62 7.86
C HIS A 104 0.40 14.10 6.47
N CYS A 105 -0.58 13.92 5.59
CA CYS A 105 -0.42 13.54 4.19
C CYS A 105 0.43 14.57 3.42
N ALA A 106 0.11 15.86 3.53
CA ALA A 106 0.86 16.93 2.90
C ALA A 106 2.30 16.96 3.41
N GLY A 107 2.51 16.76 4.72
CA GLY A 107 3.82 16.73 5.35
C GLY A 107 4.67 15.60 4.82
N SER A 108 4.07 14.42 4.65
CA SER A 108 4.72 13.21 4.14
C SER A 108 5.14 13.35 2.68
N ALA A 109 4.35 14.07 1.86
CA ALA A 109 4.68 14.27 0.46
C ALA A 109 5.69 15.40 0.24
N VAL A 110 5.43 16.58 0.80
CA VAL A 110 6.14 17.83 0.44
C VAL A 110 6.54 18.67 1.66
N GLY A 111 6.39 18.19 2.88
CA GLY A 111 6.76 18.93 4.08
C GLY A 111 8.21 19.41 4.06
N ALA A 112 8.49 20.65 4.50
CA ALA A 112 9.85 21.18 4.57
C ALA A 112 9.99 22.34 5.55
N LEU A 113 11.02 22.34 6.39
CA LEU A 113 11.31 23.45 7.30
C LEU A 113 11.62 24.75 6.52
N ALA A 114 11.19 25.89 7.07
CA ALA A 114 11.38 27.20 6.44
C ALA A 114 12.84 27.63 6.33
N ASN A 115 13.70 27.17 7.24
CA ASN A 115 15.14 27.45 7.24
C ASN A 115 15.92 26.63 6.20
N GLY A 116 15.26 25.75 5.43
CA GLY A 116 15.90 24.88 4.46
C GLY A 116 16.72 23.73 5.07
N ALA A 117 16.68 23.54 6.39
CA ALA A 117 17.31 22.40 7.04
C ALA A 117 16.51 21.12 6.74
N PHE A 118 17.23 20.02 6.55
CA PHE A 118 16.63 18.70 6.47
C PHE A 118 16.32 18.19 7.87
N SER A 119 15.07 17.77 8.09
CA SER A 119 14.69 16.96 9.24
C SER A 119 14.66 15.48 8.83
N ASN A 120 14.67 14.57 9.81
CA ASN A 120 14.47 13.14 9.55
C ASN A 120 13.05 12.80 9.06
N TRP A 121 12.12 13.75 9.20
CA TRP A 121 10.68 13.59 9.02
C TRP A 121 10.15 14.49 7.91
N GLN A 122 11.04 14.92 7.02
CA GLN A 122 10.71 15.78 5.91
C GLN A 122 9.96 15.00 4.82
N GLY A 123 9.13 15.70 4.05
CA GLY A 123 8.40 15.07 2.95
C GLY A 123 9.33 14.54 1.86
N MET A 124 8.85 13.55 1.10
CA MET A 124 9.60 12.90 0.02
C MET A 124 10.10 13.86 -1.08
N ALA A 125 9.35 14.92 -1.37
CA ALA A 125 9.70 15.98 -2.32
C ALA A 125 9.71 17.35 -1.64
N PRO A 126 10.72 17.64 -0.80
CA PRO A 126 10.70 18.81 0.07
C PRO A 126 10.79 20.16 -0.65
N GLY A 127 11.39 20.18 -1.84
CA GLY A 127 11.49 21.33 -2.73
C GLY A 127 10.23 21.61 -3.55
N ALA A 128 9.26 20.70 -3.57
CA ALA A 128 8.00 20.89 -4.29
C ALA A 128 7.05 21.86 -3.56
N LYS A 129 6.12 22.46 -4.30
CA LYS A 129 5.00 23.22 -3.73
C LYS A 129 3.72 22.38 -3.80
N MET A 130 2.61 22.90 -3.29
CA MET A 130 1.30 22.23 -3.31
C MET A 130 0.18 23.16 -3.75
N ALA A 131 -0.83 22.59 -4.40
CA ALA A 131 -2.15 23.14 -4.61
C ALA A 131 -3.12 22.17 -3.92
N PHE A 132 -3.90 22.67 -2.97
CA PHE A 132 -4.66 21.82 -2.04
C PHE A 132 -6.15 22.16 -2.04
N GLN A 133 -6.99 21.17 -1.81
CA GLN A 133 -8.43 21.32 -1.65
C GLN A 133 -8.85 20.73 -0.30
N ASP A 134 -9.43 21.59 0.53
CA ASP A 134 -9.98 21.21 1.81
C ASP A 134 -11.35 20.56 1.63
N LEU A 135 -11.37 19.23 1.70
CA LEU A 135 -12.58 18.42 1.60
C LEU A 135 -13.16 18.12 3.00
N GLY A 136 -12.41 18.40 4.07
CA GLY A 136 -12.79 18.06 5.44
C GLY A 136 -13.88 18.99 5.97
N SER A 137 -14.84 18.42 6.70
CA SER A 137 -15.71 19.23 7.55
C SER A 137 -15.46 18.88 9.00
N ASP A 138 -14.80 19.77 9.73
CA ASP A 138 -14.46 19.59 11.15
C ASP A 138 -15.70 19.38 12.03
N ASN A 139 -16.84 19.93 11.61
CA ASN A 139 -18.13 19.77 12.30
C ASN A 139 -18.68 18.34 12.25
N THR A 140 -18.32 17.57 11.21
CA THR A 140 -18.89 16.24 10.94
C THR A 140 -17.83 15.13 10.96
N GLY A 141 -16.55 15.48 10.82
CA GLY A 141 -15.45 14.53 10.68
C GLY A 141 -15.50 13.75 9.37
N THR A 142 -16.19 14.26 8.35
CA THR A 142 -16.33 13.61 7.03
C THR A 142 -15.61 14.38 5.93
N LEU A 143 -15.28 13.66 4.86
CA LEU A 143 -14.80 14.26 3.61
C LEU A 143 -15.98 14.50 2.67
N ASN A 144 -16.11 15.74 2.20
CA ASN A 144 -17.06 16.16 1.18
C ASN A 144 -16.36 16.18 -0.18
N VAL A 145 -16.18 14.99 -0.76
CA VAL A 145 -15.56 14.85 -2.08
C VAL A 145 -16.55 15.34 -3.16
N PRO A 146 -16.13 16.21 -4.10
CA PRO A 146 -16.97 16.60 -5.22
C PRO A 146 -17.43 15.38 -6.04
N TYR A 147 -18.71 15.33 -6.42
CA TYR A 147 -19.26 14.21 -7.19
C TYR A 147 -18.68 14.10 -8.61
N ASP A 148 -18.25 15.24 -9.18
CA ASP A 148 -17.66 15.33 -10.52
C ASP A 148 -16.20 15.75 -10.40
N LEU A 149 -15.30 14.77 -10.40
CA LEU A 149 -13.88 15.05 -10.22
C LEU A 149 -13.28 15.76 -11.44
N PHE A 150 -13.89 15.59 -12.62
CA PHE A 150 -13.39 16.10 -13.88
C PHE A 150 -13.54 17.63 -13.98
N TYR A 151 -14.67 18.18 -13.51
CA TYR A 151 -14.92 19.62 -13.57
C TYR A 151 -14.70 20.34 -12.25
N ASP A 152 -15.00 19.71 -11.11
CA ASP A 152 -15.06 20.42 -9.82
C ASP A 152 -13.95 20.05 -8.84
N TYR A 153 -12.97 19.24 -9.25
CA TYR A 153 -11.86 18.83 -8.39
C TYR A 153 -10.51 19.01 -9.08
N PHE A 154 -10.14 18.15 -10.03
CA PHE A 154 -8.80 18.17 -10.61
C PHE A 154 -8.42 19.47 -11.35
N PRO A 155 -9.31 20.15 -12.10
CA PRO A 155 -8.96 21.42 -12.76
C PRO A 155 -8.41 22.48 -11.81
N TYR A 156 -8.94 22.56 -10.59
CA TYR A 156 -8.56 23.57 -9.62
C TYR A 156 -7.11 23.44 -9.16
N ASN A 157 -6.57 22.22 -9.04
CA ASN A 157 -5.15 22.05 -8.75
C ASN A 157 -4.30 22.05 -10.03
N TYR A 158 -4.82 21.50 -11.13
CA TYR A 158 -4.11 21.42 -12.42
C TYR A 158 -3.70 22.80 -12.95
N GLN A 159 -4.60 23.78 -12.87
CA GLN A 159 -4.33 25.16 -13.31
C GLN A 159 -3.21 25.84 -12.52
N TRP A 160 -2.94 25.39 -11.29
CA TRP A 160 -1.84 25.88 -10.44
C TRP A 160 -0.54 25.07 -10.59
N GLY A 161 -0.46 24.25 -11.64
CA GLY A 161 0.73 23.50 -12.01
C GLY A 161 0.78 22.09 -11.45
N ALA A 162 -0.27 21.62 -10.75
CA ALA A 162 -0.31 20.25 -10.27
C ALA A 162 -0.40 19.26 -11.44
N ARG A 163 0.44 18.22 -11.38
CA ARG A 163 0.53 17.16 -12.41
C ARG A 163 0.56 15.76 -11.82
N VAL A 164 0.93 15.66 -10.55
CA VAL A 164 0.67 14.50 -9.70
C VAL A 164 -0.37 14.94 -8.69
N HIS A 165 -1.38 14.10 -8.45
CA HIS A 165 -2.45 14.39 -7.51
C HIS A 165 -2.55 13.27 -6.48
N SER A 166 -2.48 13.60 -5.19
CA SER A 166 -2.52 12.62 -4.10
C SER A 166 -3.88 12.64 -3.43
N ASP A 167 -4.55 11.48 -3.42
CA ASP A 167 -5.90 11.30 -2.91
C ASP A 167 -5.91 10.16 -1.89
N SER A 168 -5.76 10.53 -0.61
CA SER A 168 -5.65 9.58 0.51
C SER A 168 -7.01 9.21 1.12
N TRP A 169 -8.02 9.08 0.26
CA TRP A 169 -9.41 8.80 0.61
C TRP A 169 -10.06 7.85 -0.41
N GLY A 170 -11.22 7.31 -0.06
CA GLY A 170 -11.98 6.44 -0.95
C GLY A 170 -13.32 6.04 -0.35
N THR A 171 -14.13 5.39 -1.17
CA THR A 171 -15.42 4.82 -0.77
C THR A 171 -15.23 3.52 0.02
N ALA A 172 -16.31 2.87 0.43
CA ALA A 172 -16.24 1.58 1.12
C ALA A 172 -16.12 0.38 0.16
N ASP A 173 -16.34 0.59 -1.14
CA ASP A 173 -16.57 -0.49 -2.10
C ASP A 173 -15.58 -0.46 -3.27
N ALA A 174 -15.25 -1.65 -3.79
CA ALA A 174 -14.32 -1.84 -4.91
C ALA A 174 -14.96 -1.62 -6.31
N VAL A 175 -16.02 -0.82 -6.39
CA VAL A 175 -16.81 -0.67 -7.61
C VAL A 175 -16.23 0.43 -8.50
N TYR A 176 -16.21 0.19 -9.81
CA TYR A 176 -15.93 1.23 -10.80
C TYR A 176 -17.14 2.16 -10.92
N ASP A 177 -17.16 3.20 -10.10
CA ASP A 177 -18.22 4.21 -10.02
C ASP A 177 -17.87 5.48 -10.82
N SER A 178 -18.66 6.55 -10.64
CA SER A 178 -18.42 7.83 -11.29
C SER A 178 -17.08 8.48 -10.88
N LEU A 179 -16.63 8.29 -9.64
CA LEU A 179 -15.33 8.84 -9.19
C LEU A 179 -14.18 8.17 -9.96
N ALA A 180 -14.22 6.84 -10.08
CA ALA A 180 -13.23 6.10 -10.87
C ALA A 180 -13.29 6.49 -12.36
N ALA A 181 -14.49 6.68 -12.91
CA ALA A 181 -14.69 7.09 -14.30
C ALA A 181 -14.18 8.50 -14.58
N ASP A 182 -14.45 9.47 -13.70
CA ASP A 182 -13.99 10.86 -13.85
C ASP A 182 -12.48 10.98 -13.69
N MET A 183 -11.89 10.20 -12.79
CA MET A 183 -10.44 10.09 -12.65
C MET A 183 -9.79 9.57 -13.94
N ASP A 184 -10.36 8.51 -14.53
CA ASP A 184 -9.89 7.98 -15.83
C ASP A 184 -10.07 9.00 -16.96
N ARG A 185 -11.21 9.70 -16.99
CA ARG A 185 -11.52 10.72 -17.99
C ARG A 185 -10.57 11.90 -17.91
N PHE A 186 -10.24 12.36 -16.71
CA PHE A 186 -9.33 13.49 -16.52
C PHE A 186 -7.90 13.12 -16.92
N ALA A 187 -7.39 11.98 -16.46
CA ALA A 187 -6.06 11.50 -16.84
C ALA A 187 -5.94 11.23 -18.35
N TRP A 188 -7.03 10.82 -19.01
CA TRP A 188 -7.07 10.67 -20.47
C TRP A 188 -7.01 12.02 -21.20
N ALA A 189 -7.79 13.02 -20.75
CA ALA A 189 -7.84 14.35 -21.35
C ALA A 189 -6.56 15.16 -21.11
N TYR A 190 -5.94 14.99 -19.94
CA TYR A 190 -4.74 15.69 -19.51
C TYR A 190 -3.61 14.67 -19.36
N GLN A 191 -2.97 14.33 -20.49
CA GLN A 191 -2.02 13.22 -20.55
C GLN A 191 -0.79 13.37 -19.67
N ASP A 192 -0.47 14.57 -19.17
CA ASP A 192 0.62 14.83 -18.24
C ASP A 192 0.20 14.82 -16.76
N PHE A 193 -1.04 14.44 -16.47
CA PHE A 193 -1.61 14.29 -15.14
C PHE A 193 -1.62 12.84 -14.65
N LEU A 194 -1.32 12.61 -13.37
CA LEU A 194 -1.34 11.30 -12.75
C LEU A 194 -1.94 11.36 -11.34
N PRO A 195 -3.16 10.81 -11.15
CA PRO A 195 -3.74 10.58 -9.83
C PRO A 195 -3.04 9.41 -9.10
N VAL A 196 -2.84 9.57 -7.80
CA VAL A 196 -2.22 8.62 -6.87
C VAL A 196 -3.18 8.44 -5.71
N VAL A 197 -3.70 7.24 -5.52
CA VAL A 197 -4.89 6.99 -4.70
C VAL A 197 -4.61 5.90 -3.67
N ALA A 198 -5.05 6.11 -2.44
CA ALA A 198 -4.98 5.09 -1.40
C ALA A 198 -5.83 3.88 -1.75
N ALA A 199 -5.27 2.67 -1.65
CA ALA A 199 -5.98 1.43 -1.96
C ALA A 199 -7.12 1.10 -0.98
N GLY A 200 -7.11 1.71 0.22
CA GLY A 200 -8.07 1.47 1.30
C GLY A 200 -7.47 0.68 2.46
N ASN A 201 -8.16 0.69 3.61
CA ASN A 201 -7.66 0.10 4.87
C ASN A 201 -8.51 -1.10 5.38
N PHE A 202 -9.10 -1.87 4.47
CA PHE A 202 -10.04 -2.95 4.79
C PHE A 202 -9.38 -4.33 4.96
N GLY A 203 -8.08 -4.42 4.67
CA GLY A 203 -7.27 -5.63 4.82
C GLY A 203 -7.72 -6.79 3.95
N TYR A 204 -7.28 -8.00 4.27
CA TYR A 204 -7.84 -9.19 3.64
C TYR A 204 -9.23 -9.51 4.22
N ARG A 205 -10.21 -9.71 3.34
CA ARG A 205 -11.52 -10.30 3.65
C ARG A 205 -11.77 -11.44 2.69
N GLU A 206 -12.71 -12.33 3.00
CA GLU A 206 -13.10 -13.43 2.09
C GLU A 206 -13.85 -12.94 0.82
N GLU A 207 -14.00 -11.63 0.67
CA GLU A 207 -14.58 -10.93 -0.48
C GLU A 207 -13.60 -10.89 -1.67
N ASP A 208 -14.12 -10.76 -2.90
CA ASP A 208 -13.32 -10.79 -4.13
C ASP A 208 -12.30 -9.64 -4.23
N SER A 209 -12.57 -8.51 -3.57
CA SER A 209 -11.73 -7.33 -3.51
C SER A 209 -12.03 -6.53 -2.25
N THR A 210 -11.00 -5.99 -1.60
CA THR A 210 -11.17 -5.03 -0.50
C THR A 210 -10.72 -3.62 -0.87
N LEU A 211 -10.32 -3.41 -2.12
CA LEU A 211 -10.03 -2.08 -2.69
C LEU A 211 -11.22 -1.13 -2.56
N THR A 212 -10.94 0.15 -2.71
CA THR A 212 -11.94 1.21 -2.70
C THR A 212 -11.97 1.97 -4.01
N SER A 213 -13.11 2.58 -4.35
CA SER A 213 -13.12 3.65 -5.35
C SER A 213 -12.51 4.93 -4.77
N PRO A 214 -11.72 5.72 -5.52
CA PRO A 214 -11.38 5.59 -6.94
C PRO A 214 -10.08 4.81 -7.22
N ALA A 215 -9.50 4.07 -6.25
CA ALA A 215 -8.28 3.30 -6.47
C ALA A 215 -8.44 2.20 -7.53
N VAL A 216 -9.67 1.78 -7.79
CA VAL A 216 -10.04 0.87 -8.88
C VAL A 216 -10.02 1.52 -10.28
N ALA A 217 -9.74 2.82 -10.42
CA ALA A 217 -9.58 3.48 -11.72
C ALA A 217 -8.39 2.89 -12.52
N LYS A 218 -8.43 3.00 -13.85
CA LYS A 218 -7.43 2.42 -14.77
C LYS A 218 -6.16 3.28 -14.83
N ASN A 219 -6.35 4.59 -14.94
CA ASN A 219 -5.32 5.60 -15.21
C ASN A 219 -4.83 6.30 -13.92
N CYS A 220 -4.92 5.63 -12.77
CA CYS A 220 -4.34 6.08 -11.51
C CYS A 220 -3.25 5.12 -11.01
N VAL A 221 -2.46 5.57 -10.04
CA VAL A 221 -1.59 4.71 -9.22
C VAL A 221 -2.32 4.41 -7.91
N ALA A 222 -2.79 3.18 -7.72
CA ALA A 222 -3.34 2.73 -6.45
C ALA A 222 -2.21 2.25 -5.53
N VAL A 223 -2.18 2.76 -4.31
CA VAL A 223 -1.09 2.56 -3.36
C VAL A 223 -1.56 1.75 -2.15
N GLY A 224 -1.00 0.54 -2.01
CA GLY A 224 -1.09 -0.28 -0.82
C GLY A 224 -0.10 0.14 0.26
N ALA A 225 -0.29 -0.37 1.47
CA ALA A 225 0.54 -0.07 2.63
C ALA A 225 1.40 -1.28 3.00
N GLY A 226 2.69 -1.06 3.18
CA GLY A 226 3.63 -2.00 3.78
C GLY A 226 3.86 -1.68 5.25
N LEU A 227 4.31 -2.67 6.01
CA LEU A 227 4.84 -2.45 7.37
C LEU A 227 6.12 -1.62 7.30
N THR A 228 6.44 -0.97 8.42
CA THR A 228 7.65 -0.13 8.53
C THR A 228 8.56 -0.73 9.58
N ALA A 229 9.88 -0.74 9.38
CA ALA A 229 10.79 -1.12 10.45
C ALA A 229 10.61 -0.12 11.60
N SER A 230 10.07 -0.61 12.71
CA SER A 230 9.70 0.17 13.88
C SER A 230 10.87 1.04 14.34
N TYR A 231 10.61 2.33 14.49
CA TYR A 231 11.29 3.13 15.51
C TYR A 231 11.06 2.46 16.88
N ASN A 232 12.12 2.40 17.70
CA ASN A 232 12.28 1.58 18.90
C ASN A 232 11.02 1.31 19.76
N ASP A 233 10.96 0.09 20.29
CA ASP A 233 10.16 -0.37 21.45
C ASP A 233 8.63 -0.31 21.38
N GLY A 234 8.04 -1.00 20.38
CA GLY A 234 6.75 -1.67 20.60
C GLY A 234 5.54 -1.15 19.82
N TYR A 235 5.71 -0.28 18.82
CA TYR A 235 4.58 0.34 18.12
C TYR A 235 4.09 -0.36 16.83
N GLU A 236 4.79 -1.37 16.32
CA GLU A 236 4.23 -2.30 15.32
C GLU A 236 4.28 -3.74 15.82
N SER A 237 3.56 -4.06 16.91
CA SER A 237 3.27 -5.45 17.25
C SER A 237 2.09 -6.03 16.47
N GLU A 238 1.38 -5.21 15.68
CA GLU A 238 0.11 -5.62 15.10
C GLU A 238 0.19 -5.84 13.58
N VAL A 239 0.20 -7.15 13.28
CA VAL A 239 -0.45 -7.83 12.15
C VAL A 239 0.37 -8.16 10.89
N VAL A 240 1.62 -8.57 11.09
CA VAL A 240 1.98 -9.93 10.60
C VAL A 240 2.50 -10.81 11.77
N THR A 241 2.55 -10.25 12.99
CA THR A 241 3.15 -10.88 14.17
C THR A 241 2.19 -10.98 15.34
N THR A 242 1.18 -11.86 15.32
CA THR A 242 0.58 -12.30 16.61
C THR A 242 0.00 -13.71 16.66
N ASP A 243 -0.21 -14.46 15.56
CA ASP A 243 -0.78 -15.82 15.73
C ASP A 243 0.22 -16.97 15.53
N GLY A 244 1.50 -16.71 15.23
CA GLY A 244 2.46 -17.79 14.97
C GLY A 244 1.95 -18.82 13.94
N SER A 245 1.03 -18.40 13.06
CA SER A 245 0.30 -19.28 12.16
C SER A 245 0.82 -19.19 10.73
N VAL A 246 1.88 -18.44 10.46
CA VAL A 246 2.55 -18.46 9.15
C VAL A 246 3.78 -19.34 9.23
N TYR A 247 3.89 -20.25 8.27
CA TYR A 247 4.98 -21.21 8.16
C TYR A 247 5.53 -21.20 6.73
N ALA A 248 6.74 -21.73 6.57
CA ALA A 248 7.30 -22.02 5.27
C ALA A 248 7.11 -23.51 4.96
N LEU A 249 6.81 -23.82 3.72
CA LEU A 249 6.75 -25.15 3.17
C LEU A 249 7.86 -25.26 2.13
N ASN A 250 8.86 -26.09 2.43
CA ASN A 250 9.88 -26.47 1.47
C ASN A 250 9.38 -27.67 0.66
N VAL A 251 9.16 -27.48 -0.64
CA VAL A 251 8.78 -28.54 -1.57
C VAL A 251 9.98 -28.95 -2.40
N THR A 252 10.22 -30.26 -2.48
CA THR A 252 11.35 -30.88 -3.19
C THR A 252 10.85 -31.84 -4.24
N GLY A 253 11.58 -31.95 -5.36
CA GLY A 253 11.22 -32.84 -6.48
C GLY A 253 11.33 -32.22 -7.88
N GLY A 254 11.94 -31.03 -8.00
CA GLY A 254 12.37 -30.47 -9.29
C GLY A 254 11.23 -29.94 -10.18
N GLN A 255 10.31 -29.18 -9.59
CA GLN A 255 9.16 -28.63 -10.33
C GLN A 255 9.47 -27.34 -11.07
N PRO A 256 8.64 -26.95 -12.06
CA PRO A 256 8.72 -25.61 -12.64
C PRO A 256 8.67 -24.54 -11.53
N GLY A 257 9.69 -23.67 -11.48
CA GLY A 257 9.86 -22.67 -10.42
C GLY A 257 10.77 -23.09 -9.26
N SER A 258 11.35 -24.30 -9.30
CA SER A 258 12.40 -24.71 -8.36
C SER A 258 13.66 -23.86 -8.49
N GLN A 259 14.28 -23.58 -7.35
CA GLN A 259 15.65 -23.07 -7.27
C GLN A 259 16.64 -24.07 -7.87
N THR A 260 17.89 -23.65 -8.05
CA THR A 260 18.97 -24.47 -8.62
C THR A 260 19.21 -25.78 -7.85
N ASP A 261 18.81 -25.83 -6.57
CA ASP A 261 18.88 -27.01 -5.70
C ASP A 261 17.64 -27.92 -5.79
N GLY A 262 16.67 -27.61 -6.67
CA GLY A 262 15.45 -28.38 -6.86
C GLY A 262 14.34 -28.09 -5.84
N THR A 263 14.48 -27.05 -5.00
CA THR A 263 13.50 -26.68 -3.96
C THR A 263 12.57 -25.55 -4.36
N VAL A 264 11.36 -25.52 -3.78
CA VAL A 264 10.43 -24.38 -3.83
C VAL A 264 10.01 -24.05 -2.40
N LEU A 265 10.23 -22.80 -1.98
CA LEU A 265 9.75 -22.30 -0.69
C LEU A 265 8.40 -21.60 -0.86
N ILE A 266 7.38 -22.11 -0.17
CA ILE A 266 6.01 -21.63 -0.24
C ILE A 266 5.60 -21.14 1.14
N LYS A 267 5.08 -19.92 1.24
CA LYS A 267 4.43 -19.46 2.48
C LYS A 267 3.09 -20.18 2.61
N VAL A 268 2.75 -20.62 3.81
CA VAL A 268 1.47 -21.24 4.13
C VAL A 268 0.91 -20.64 5.42
N MET A 269 -0.42 -20.54 5.50
CA MET A 269 -1.13 -20.00 6.65
C MET A 269 -1.88 -21.13 7.35
N GLN A 270 -1.55 -21.43 8.60
CA GLN A 270 -2.22 -22.42 9.40
C GLN A 270 -3.71 -22.10 9.55
N ALA A 271 -4.53 -23.15 9.59
CA ALA A 271 -5.94 -23.03 9.92
C ALA A 271 -6.16 -22.54 11.36
N ALA A 272 -7.31 -21.92 11.60
CA ALA A 272 -7.76 -21.51 12.93
C ALA A 272 -8.36 -22.68 13.74
N PHE A 273 -8.15 -23.92 13.28
CA PHE A 273 -8.63 -25.15 13.91
C PHE A 273 -7.64 -26.30 13.73
N GLY A 274 -7.81 -27.35 14.52
CA GLY A 274 -6.89 -28.49 14.58
C GLY A 274 -5.56 -28.14 15.27
N PRO A 275 -4.64 -29.11 15.35
CA PRO A 275 -3.31 -28.90 15.92
C PRO A 275 -2.46 -27.91 15.11
N THR A 276 -1.45 -27.33 15.76
CA THR A 276 -0.53 -26.40 15.09
C THR A 276 0.46 -27.13 14.19
N LEU A 277 0.97 -26.43 13.17
CA LEU A 277 2.03 -26.94 12.29
C LEU A 277 3.38 -27.05 13.02
N SER A 278 3.52 -26.45 14.20
CA SER A 278 4.77 -26.43 14.97
C SER A 278 5.32 -27.84 15.24
N ALA A 279 4.46 -28.84 15.41
CA ALA A 279 4.90 -30.23 15.60
C ALA A 279 5.64 -30.79 14.36
N LEU A 280 5.15 -30.49 13.16
CA LEU A 280 5.78 -30.90 11.90
C LEU A 280 7.04 -30.08 11.59
N VAL A 281 7.06 -28.82 12.01
CA VAL A 281 8.26 -27.99 11.96
C VAL A 281 9.36 -28.55 12.85
N ASN A 282 9.02 -28.87 14.10
CA ASN A 282 9.98 -29.37 15.09
C ASN A 282 10.49 -30.77 14.75
N SER A 283 9.69 -31.60 14.06
CA SER A 283 10.15 -32.91 13.59
C SER A 283 11.10 -32.82 12.40
N ALA A 284 11.11 -31.67 11.69
CA ALA A 284 11.82 -31.46 10.43
C ALA A 284 11.55 -32.55 9.38
N GLN A 285 10.42 -33.25 9.48
CA GLN A 285 10.13 -34.43 8.69
C GLN A 285 9.82 -34.04 7.23
N GLN A 286 10.45 -34.75 6.30
CA GLN A 286 10.14 -34.67 4.89
C GLN A 286 9.09 -35.74 4.55
N LEU A 287 7.92 -35.30 4.11
CA LEU A 287 6.73 -36.13 3.91
C LEU A 287 6.34 -36.15 2.43
N PRO A 288 5.84 -37.27 1.88
CA PRO A 288 5.25 -37.26 0.54
C PRO A 288 4.14 -36.22 0.43
N LEU A 289 4.16 -35.43 -0.64
CA LEU A 289 3.08 -34.51 -1.01
C LEU A 289 2.23 -35.18 -2.08
N LEU A 290 0.93 -35.37 -1.82
CA LEU A 290 0.02 -36.08 -2.71
C LEU A 290 -1.22 -35.25 -3.01
N ALA A 291 -1.66 -35.27 -4.26
CA ALA A 291 -2.89 -34.58 -4.67
C ALA A 291 -4.12 -35.38 -4.23
N ALA A 292 -5.09 -34.71 -3.63
CA ALA A 292 -6.37 -35.30 -3.26
C ALA A 292 -7.13 -35.79 -4.51
N ASN A 293 -7.84 -36.91 -4.35
CA ASN A 293 -8.76 -37.41 -5.36
C ASN A 293 -10.04 -37.90 -4.66
N PRO A 294 -11.21 -37.25 -4.82
CA PRO A 294 -11.43 -36.07 -5.65
C PRO A 294 -10.66 -34.84 -5.16
N MET A 295 -10.34 -33.93 -6.08
CA MET A 295 -9.50 -32.74 -5.86
C MET A 295 -9.94 -31.87 -4.68
N ASP A 296 -11.24 -31.77 -4.47
CA ASP A 296 -11.81 -30.93 -3.41
C ASP A 296 -11.91 -31.65 -2.06
N ALA A 297 -11.63 -32.95 -1.98
CA ALA A 297 -11.78 -33.79 -0.80
C ALA A 297 -13.17 -33.68 -0.11
N CYS A 298 -14.22 -33.32 -0.84
CA CYS A 298 -15.56 -33.17 -0.27
C CYS A 298 -16.23 -34.51 0.04
N THR A 299 -15.80 -35.57 -0.64
CA THR A 299 -16.12 -36.95 -0.31
C THR A 299 -14.86 -37.69 0.16
N ALA A 300 -15.03 -38.94 0.62
CA ALA A 300 -13.90 -39.80 0.95
C ALA A 300 -12.90 -39.86 -0.20
N LEU A 301 -11.60 -39.78 0.13
CA LEU A 301 -10.54 -39.88 -0.86
C LEU A 301 -10.52 -41.30 -1.47
N LEU A 302 -10.40 -41.37 -2.78
CA LEU A 302 -10.18 -42.60 -3.52
C LEU A 302 -8.78 -43.12 -3.21
N TRP A 303 -8.65 -44.43 -3.03
CA TRP A 303 -7.39 -45.09 -2.64
C TRP A 303 -6.81 -44.55 -1.33
N PRO A 304 -7.58 -44.53 -0.22
CA PRO A 304 -7.22 -43.86 1.02
C PRO A 304 -5.87 -44.32 1.58
N GLU A 305 -5.55 -45.61 1.41
CA GLU A 305 -4.28 -46.21 1.83
C GLU A 305 -3.03 -45.50 1.28
N SER A 306 -3.13 -44.84 0.11
CA SER A 306 -2.02 -44.11 -0.52
C SER A 306 -1.65 -42.83 0.24
N PHE A 307 -2.56 -42.30 1.06
CA PHE A 307 -2.37 -41.03 1.78
C PHE A 307 -1.83 -41.21 3.19
N ARG A 308 -1.57 -42.45 3.63
CA ARG A 308 -0.95 -42.72 4.94
C ARG A 308 0.42 -42.06 5.03
N ASN A 309 0.64 -41.30 6.10
CA ASN A 309 1.89 -40.57 6.34
C ASN A 309 2.26 -39.56 5.23
N ALA A 310 1.26 -38.98 4.56
CA ALA A 310 1.45 -37.98 3.53
C ALA A 310 0.83 -36.62 3.91
N VAL A 311 1.35 -35.56 3.29
CA VAL A 311 0.69 -34.25 3.23
C VAL A 311 -0.25 -34.27 2.02
N VAL A 312 -1.53 -34.01 2.26
CA VAL A 312 -2.54 -34.01 1.19
C VAL A 312 -2.75 -32.59 0.69
N LEU A 313 -2.51 -32.38 -0.60
CA LEU A 313 -2.89 -31.16 -1.30
C LEU A 313 -4.35 -31.29 -1.77
N ALA A 314 -5.23 -30.46 -1.25
CA ALA A 314 -6.65 -30.40 -1.60
C ALA A 314 -7.04 -28.99 -2.04
N GLN A 315 -8.15 -28.84 -2.76
CA GLN A 315 -8.66 -27.54 -3.20
C GLN A 315 -9.95 -27.14 -2.47
N ARG A 316 -10.12 -25.82 -2.26
CA ARG A 316 -11.41 -25.23 -1.88
C ARG A 316 -12.49 -25.64 -2.90
N GLY A 317 -13.68 -25.89 -2.39
CA GLY A 317 -14.82 -26.41 -3.15
C GLY A 317 -16.10 -26.33 -2.32
N ASN A 318 -17.10 -27.15 -2.65
CA ASN A 318 -18.48 -26.95 -2.21
C ASN A 318 -18.83 -27.51 -0.81
N CYS A 319 -17.82 -27.86 0.00
CA CYS A 319 -17.98 -28.39 1.35
C CYS A 319 -17.07 -27.65 2.33
N THR A 320 -17.31 -27.82 3.63
CA THR A 320 -16.55 -27.10 4.67
C THR A 320 -15.09 -27.54 4.73
N PHE A 321 -14.22 -26.66 5.20
CA PHE A 321 -12.80 -26.97 5.39
C PHE A 321 -12.60 -28.16 6.35
N ALA A 322 -13.39 -28.23 7.43
CA ALA A 322 -13.35 -29.34 8.37
C ALA A 322 -13.70 -30.67 7.69
N THR A 323 -14.70 -30.69 6.79
CA THR A 323 -15.08 -31.89 6.03
C THR A 323 -13.89 -32.40 5.19
N LYS A 324 -13.22 -31.48 4.49
CA LYS A 324 -12.05 -31.81 3.64
C LYS A 324 -10.90 -32.39 4.47
N VAL A 325 -10.56 -31.71 5.57
CA VAL A 325 -9.49 -32.16 6.47
C VAL A 325 -9.86 -33.49 7.15
N SER A 326 -11.13 -33.69 7.52
CA SER A 326 -11.63 -34.94 8.08
C SER A 326 -11.49 -36.12 7.11
N ASN A 327 -11.81 -35.92 5.83
CA ASN A 327 -11.67 -36.97 4.81
C ASN A 327 -10.21 -37.36 4.56
N ALA A 328 -9.30 -36.38 4.54
CA ALA A 328 -7.86 -36.65 4.46
C ALA A 328 -7.34 -37.34 5.72
N GLN A 329 -7.76 -36.90 6.91
CA GLN A 329 -7.42 -37.53 8.19
C GLN A 329 -7.86 -38.99 8.24
N LYS A 330 -9.07 -39.31 7.77
CA LYS A 330 -9.59 -40.69 7.69
C LYS A 330 -8.78 -41.56 6.72
N ALA A 331 -8.15 -40.95 5.70
CA ALA A 331 -7.22 -41.62 4.79
C ALA A 331 -5.80 -41.78 5.37
N GLY A 332 -5.54 -41.30 6.59
CA GLY A 332 -4.24 -41.41 7.25
C GLY A 332 -3.25 -40.30 6.89
N ALA A 333 -3.73 -39.20 6.31
CA ALA A 333 -2.91 -38.01 6.09
C ALA A 333 -2.39 -37.45 7.42
N VAL A 334 -1.18 -36.88 7.40
CA VAL A 334 -0.57 -36.23 8.57
C VAL A 334 -0.73 -34.71 8.56
N ALA A 335 -1.03 -34.13 7.41
CA ALA A 335 -1.41 -32.73 7.27
C ALA A 335 -2.21 -32.50 5.97
N VAL A 336 -2.89 -31.36 5.90
CA VAL A 336 -3.57 -30.91 4.67
C VAL A 336 -3.07 -29.52 4.26
N LEU A 337 -2.74 -29.39 2.98
CA LEU A 337 -2.52 -28.11 2.31
C LEU A 337 -3.75 -27.79 1.46
N MET A 338 -4.43 -26.69 1.79
CA MET A 338 -5.64 -26.25 1.13
C MET A 338 -5.33 -25.13 0.13
N ALA A 339 -5.43 -25.46 -1.15
CA ALA A 339 -5.38 -24.49 -2.22
C ALA A 339 -6.70 -23.71 -2.29
N ASN A 340 -6.61 -22.41 -2.59
CA ASN A 340 -7.78 -21.60 -2.95
C ASN A 340 -8.34 -22.02 -4.33
N ASN A 341 -9.51 -21.55 -4.76
CA ASN A 341 -10.20 -22.04 -5.99
C ASN A 341 -10.60 -20.97 -7.03
N GLY A 342 -9.86 -19.85 -7.13
CA GLY A 342 -10.14 -18.84 -8.16
C GLY A 342 -9.59 -17.44 -7.87
N THR A 343 -9.25 -17.14 -6.61
CA THR A 343 -8.69 -15.85 -6.20
C THR A 343 -7.18 -15.94 -5.88
N THR A 344 -6.45 -14.87 -6.22
CA THR A 344 -5.00 -14.74 -5.96
C THR A 344 -4.75 -14.21 -4.55
N GLY A 345 -4.87 -15.07 -3.53
CA GLY A 345 -4.65 -14.66 -2.14
C GLY A 345 -4.57 -15.81 -1.15
N PHE A 346 -3.93 -15.53 -0.02
CA PHE A 346 -4.00 -16.37 1.19
C PHE A 346 -5.39 -16.22 1.82
N PHE A 347 -5.89 -17.25 2.49
CA PHE A 347 -7.17 -17.20 3.19
C PHE A 347 -7.04 -17.92 4.52
N ARG A 348 -7.74 -17.48 5.58
CA ARG A 348 -7.70 -18.20 6.86
C ARG A 348 -8.83 -19.22 6.89
N MET A 349 -8.50 -20.50 7.12
CA MET A 349 -9.51 -21.55 7.28
C MET A 349 -10.15 -21.43 8.67
N GLN A 350 -11.41 -20.99 8.73
CA GLN A 350 -12.16 -20.78 9.96
C GLN A 350 -12.76 -22.09 10.52
N PRO A 351 -12.95 -22.19 11.84
CA PRO A 351 -13.62 -23.32 12.44
C PRO A 351 -15.10 -23.40 12.07
N ASP A 352 -15.65 -24.61 12.11
CA ASP A 352 -17.07 -24.92 12.05
C ASP A 352 -17.47 -25.89 13.18
N SER A 353 -18.74 -26.26 13.26
CA SER A 353 -19.28 -27.15 14.31
C SER A 353 -18.67 -28.57 14.34
N THR A 354 -17.91 -28.97 13.31
CA THR A 354 -17.31 -30.31 13.18
C THR A 354 -15.79 -30.32 13.42
N THR A 355 -15.18 -29.15 13.59
CA THR A 355 -13.72 -29.00 13.72
C THR A 355 -13.10 -29.61 14.96
N SER A 356 -13.88 -29.87 16.01
CA SER A 356 -13.40 -30.54 17.23
C SER A 356 -12.93 -31.99 16.97
N ALA A 357 -13.33 -32.60 15.86
CA ALA A 357 -12.88 -33.93 15.44
C ALA A 357 -11.57 -33.92 14.62
N ILE A 358 -11.01 -32.75 14.33
CA ILE A 358 -9.78 -32.61 13.55
C ILE A 358 -8.56 -32.70 14.47
N SER A 359 -7.74 -33.72 14.22
CA SER A 359 -6.54 -34.06 14.99
C SER A 359 -5.25 -33.98 14.15
N ILE A 360 -5.33 -33.48 12.92
CA ILE A 360 -4.16 -33.21 12.06
C ILE A 360 -4.08 -31.73 11.71
N PRO A 361 -2.87 -31.15 11.61
CA PRO A 361 -2.71 -29.76 11.23
C PRO A 361 -3.12 -29.54 9.77
N SER A 362 -3.53 -28.30 9.48
CA SER A 362 -3.83 -27.89 8.11
C SER A 362 -3.40 -26.45 7.86
N ALA A 363 -3.07 -26.16 6.60
CA ALA A 363 -2.62 -24.85 6.15
C ALA A 363 -3.25 -24.50 4.82
N SER A 364 -3.45 -23.21 4.55
CA SER A 364 -3.94 -22.67 3.30
C SER A 364 -2.84 -21.94 2.53
N PHE A 365 -3.03 -21.86 1.22
CA PHE A 365 -2.16 -21.09 0.33
C PHE A 365 -2.86 -20.72 -0.99
N PRO A 366 -2.34 -19.73 -1.74
CA PRO A 366 -2.99 -19.21 -2.93
C PRO A 366 -3.08 -20.24 -4.07
N PHE A 367 -4.14 -20.13 -4.86
CA PHE A 367 -4.35 -20.99 -6.03
C PHE A 367 -3.21 -20.93 -7.06
N SER A 368 -2.66 -19.73 -7.28
CA SER A 368 -1.53 -19.50 -8.19
C SER A 368 -0.27 -20.28 -7.80
N THR A 369 -0.08 -20.54 -6.50
CA THR A 369 1.05 -21.32 -5.98
C THR A 369 0.73 -22.82 -5.94
N ALA A 370 -0.54 -23.17 -5.80
CA ALA A 370 -1.00 -24.55 -5.86
C ALA A 370 -0.97 -25.14 -7.27
N MET A 371 -1.25 -24.34 -8.30
CA MET A 371 -1.41 -24.83 -9.67
C MET A 371 -0.15 -25.55 -10.21
N PRO A 372 1.08 -25.01 -10.07
CA PRO A 372 2.28 -25.74 -10.48
C PRO A 372 2.40 -27.08 -9.76
N LEU A 373 2.23 -27.10 -8.43
CA LEU A 373 2.28 -28.33 -7.64
C LEU A 373 1.24 -29.36 -8.10
N TRP A 374 0.03 -28.90 -8.40
CA TRP A 374 -1.05 -29.78 -8.82
C TRP A 374 -0.73 -30.44 -10.16
N ASN A 375 -0.29 -29.67 -11.15
CA ASN A 375 0.09 -30.16 -12.48
C ASN A 375 1.25 -31.16 -12.41
N SER A 376 2.20 -30.91 -11.52
CA SER A 376 3.33 -31.79 -11.26
C SER A 376 2.93 -33.14 -10.71
N LEU A 377 2.05 -33.13 -9.70
CA LEU A 377 1.55 -34.35 -9.06
C LEU A 377 0.71 -35.17 -10.04
N THR A 378 -0.15 -34.52 -10.84
CA THR A 378 -0.97 -35.19 -11.85
C THR A 378 -0.14 -35.70 -13.04
N ALA A 379 1.00 -35.08 -13.33
CA ALA A 379 2.00 -35.60 -14.28
C ALA A 379 2.82 -36.78 -13.73
N GLY A 380 2.57 -37.22 -12.49
CA GLY A 380 3.24 -38.38 -11.89
C GLY A 380 4.59 -38.07 -11.24
N MET A 381 4.92 -36.79 -11.03
CA MET A 381 6.15 -36.42 -10.33
C MET A 381 6.03 -36.70 -8.83
N THR A 382 7.11 -37.20 -8.24
CA THR A 382 7.18 -37.44 -6.80
C THR A 382 7.63 -36.17 -6.09
N LEU A 383 6.77 -35.64 -5.23
CA LEU A 383 7.04 -34.46 -4.43
C LEU A 383 7.10 -34.78 -2.95
N SER A 384 7.94 -34.03 -2.23
CA SER A 384 7.98 -34.07 -0.78
C SER A 384 7.87 -32.68 -0.18
N ALA A 385 7.17 -32.59 0.95
CA ALA A 385 6.88 -31.40 1.71
C ALA A 385 7.59 -31.46 3.08
N GLN A 386 8.25 -30.38 3.45
CA GLN A 386 8.81 -30.17 4.79
C GLN A 386 8.34 -28.81 5.31
N PHE A 387 7.74 -28.79 6.50
CA PHE A 387 7.36 -27.54 7.16
C PHE A 387 8.55 -26.96 7.91
N LEU A 388 8.75 -25.65 7.79
CA LEU A 388 9.85 -24.90 8.37
C LEU A 388 9.31 -23.73 9.21
N PRO A 389 10.03 -23.31 10.25
CA PRO A 389 9.66 -22.07 10.93
C PRO A 389 9.76 -20.94 9.92
N TYR A 390 8.79 -20.04 9.93
CA TYR A 390 8.88 -18.82 9.16
C TYR A 390 9.13 -17.66 10.11
N THR A 391 10.38 -17.26 10.20
CA THR A 391 10.74 -16.00 10.86
C THR A 391 10.47 -14.89 9.87
N LEU A 392 9.59 -13.97 10.23
CA LEU A 392 9.41 -12.74 9.46
C LEU A 392 10.75 -12.01 9.40
N PRO A 393 11.16 -11.50 8.22
CA PRO A 393 12.38 -10.71 8.12
C PRO A 393 12.38 -9.59 9.17
N THR A 394 13.52 -9.37 9.82
CA THR A 394 13.73 -8.27 10.78
C THR A 394 13.55 -6.89 10.15
N ASP A 395 13.66 -6.84 8.82
CA ASP A 395 13.60 -5.73 7.90
C ASP A 395 12.19 -5.67 7.31
N ARG A 396 11.25 -5.07 8.09
CA ARG A 396 9.79 -5.19 7.91
C ARG A 396 9.21 -4.50 6.68
N PHE A 397 10.01 -3.73 5.93
CA PHE A 397 9.56 -2.95 4.77
C PHE A 397 9.00 -3.81 3.61
N ALA A 398 9.31 -5.12 3.57
CA ALA A 398 8.85 -6.05 2.53
C ALA A 398 7.55 -6.81 2.88
N SER A 399 6.85 -6.44 3.96
CA SER A 399 5.60 -7.08 4.36
C SER A 399 4.41 -6.17 4.10
N LEU A 400 3.39 -6.67 3.39
CA LEU A 400 2.11 -5.98 3.26
C LEU A 400 1.51 -5.76 4.66
N ALA A 401 1.09 -4.53 4.96
CA ALA A 401 0.37 -4.23 6.18
C ALA A 401 -0.99 -4.92 6.16
N PHE A 402 -1.42 -5.49 7.28
CA PHE A 402 -2.68 -6.24 7.34
C PHE A 402 -3.92 -5.49 6.94
N PHE A 403 -3.93 -4.17 7.20
CA PHE A 403 -5.04 -3.30 6.88
C PHE A 403 -4.99 -2.91 5.41
N SER A 404 -3.87 -3.07 4.71
CA SER A 404 -3.78 -2.71 3.31
C SER A 404 -4.79 -3.52 2.52
N SER A 405 -5.68 -2.81 1.83
CA SER A 405 -6.65 -3.45 0.96
C SER A 405 -5.96 -4.14 -0.20
N ILE A 406 -6.59 -5.21 -0.67
CA ILE A 406 -6.06 -6.09 -1.70
C ILE A 406 -7.04 -6.19 -2.85
N GLY A 407 -6.50 -6.29 -4.05
CA GLY A 407 -7.27 -6.65 -5.23
C GLY A 407 -7.35 -8.17 -5.46
N PRO A 408 -7.69 -8.60 -6.69
CA PRO A 408 -7.85 -7.77 -7.89
C PRO A 408 -9.05 -6.83 -7.80
N THR A 409 -9.21 -5.89 -8.74
CA THR A 409 -10.50 -5.20 -8.89
C THR A 409 -11.60 -6.21 -9.24
N LEU A 410 -12.87 -5.83 -9.08
CA LEU A 410 -14.01 -6.71 -9.42
C LEU A 410 -14.03 -7.15 -10.90
N ASP A 411 -13.42 -6.38 -11.80
CA ASP A 411 -13.24 -6.71 -13.21
C ASP A 411 -11.89 -7.38 -13.53
N GLY A 412 -11.14 -7.83 -12.50
CA GLY A 412 -9.96 -8.68 -12.64
C GLY A 412 -8.64 -7.96 -12.89
N ARG A 413 -8.60 -6.61 -12.88
CA ARG A 413 -7.36 -5.84 -13.04
C ARG A 413 -6.49 -5.96 -11.78
N ILE A 414 -5.18 -5.98 -11.99
CA ILE A 414 -4.21 -6.04 -10.89
C ILE A 414 -4.16 -4.69 -10.18
N LYS A 415 -4.53 -4.69 -8.91
CA LYS A 415 -4.47 -3.56 -7.96
C LYS A 415 -4.18 -4.09 -6.54
N PRO A 416 -3.59 -3.30 -5.63
CA PRO A 416 -2.96 -2.01 -5.88
C PRO A 416 -1.79 -2.14 -6.87
N ASP A 417 -1.43 -1.02 -7.52
CA ASP A 417 -0.31 -1.01 -8.47
C ASP A 417 1.02 -1.16 -7.74
N ILE A 418 1.12 -0.55 -6.55
CA ILE A 418 2.36 -0.45 -5.78
C ILE A 418 2.05 -0.45 -4.28
N ILE A 419 3.04 -0.80 -3.48
CA ILE A 419 3.02 -0.76 -2.02
C ILE A 419 4.13 0.19 -1.57
N ALA A 420 3.83 1.06 -0.61
CA ALA A 420 4.82 1.90 0.04
C ALA A 420 4.64 1.87 1.56
N THR A 421 5.56 2.50 2.28
CA THR A 421 5.55 2.60 3.75
C THR A 421 4.19 3.08 4.26
N GLY A 422 3.47 2.20 4.98
CA GLY A 422 2.13 2.44 5.48
C GLY A 422 2.06 3.08 6.86
N THR A 423 3.18 3.22 7.56
CA THR A 423 3.28 3.91 8.85
C THR A 423 4.35 4.97 8.75
N THR A 424 3.96 6.23 8.91
CA THR A 424 4.85 7.37 8.73
C THR A 424 4.72 8.32 9.90
N ILE A 425 5.85 8.86 10.33
CA ILE A 425 5.89 10.00 11.25
C ILE A 425 6.01 11.25 10.39
N SER A 426 5.07 12.16 10.56
CA SER A 426 4.98 13.41 9.80
C SER A 426 4.33 14.46 10.67
N THR A 427 4.13 15.65 10.12
CA THR A 427 3.57 16.80 10.81
C THR A 427 2.14 16.58 11.24
N SER A 428 1.84 16.96 12.48
CA SER A 428 0.49 16.99 13.01
C SER A 428 -0.13 18.39 12.86
N SER A 429 -1.45 18.46 12.72
CA SER A 429 -2.19 19.71 12.89
C SER A 429 -2.28 20.09 14.38
N SER A 430 -2.21 21.40 14.69
CA SER A 430 -2.55 21.93 16.02
C SER A 430 -4.04 21.78 16.35
N ARG A 431 -4.87 21.45 15.33
CA ARG A 431 -6.34 21.39 15.35
C ARG A 431 -6.99 22.71 15.79
N GLN A 432 -6.22 23.80 15.83
CA GLN A 432 -6.66 25.14 16.17
C GLN A 432 -6.12 26.16 15.16
N ALA A 433 -7.02 26.93 14.55
CA ALA A 433 -6.62 27.96 13.60
C ALA A 433 -5.74 29.03 14.27
N ASN A 434 -4.70 29.48 13.56
CA ASN A 434 -3.71 30.48 14.01
C ASN A 434 -2.73 29.99 15.09
N ASP A 435 -2.66 28.69 15.37
CA ASP A 435 -1.72 28.13 16.33
C ASP A 435 -0.49 27.53 15.62
N TYR A 436 0.65 28.23 15.73
CA TYR A 436 1.90 27.77 15.13
C TYR A 436 2.42 26.53 15.88
N THR A 437 2.68 25.46 15.13
CA THR A 437 3.20 24.22 15.70
C THR A 437 4.29 23.58 14.85
N CYS A 438 5.19 22.84 15.50
CA CYS A 438 6.16 21.95 14.86
C CYS A 438 5.96 20.49 15.32
N SER A 439 4.79 20.16 15.86
CA SER A 439 4.51 18.82 16.35
C SER A 439 4.48 17.80 15.21
N LEU A 440 4.89 16.59 15.56
CA LEU A 440 4.82 15.42 14.71
C LEU A 440 3.85 14.40 15.33
N ASP A 441 3.22 13.62 14.46
CA ASP A 441 2.39 12.48 14.83
C ASP A 441 2.69 11.26 13.95
N ALA A 442 2.44 10.08 14.48
CA ALA A 442 2.60 8.81 13.77
C ALA A 442 1.23 8.30 13.34
N MET A 443 1.01 8.23 12.03
CA MET A 443 -0.22 7.69 11.45
C MET A 443 0.06 6.44 10.64
N ARG A 444 -0.93 5.55 10.56
CA ARG A 444 -0.87 4.33 9.76
C ARG A 444 -2.06 4.21 8.81
N GLY A 445 -1.79 3.78 7.59
CA GLY A 445 -2.79 3.61 6.55
C GLY A 445 -2.18 3.61 5.15
N THR A 446 -2.95 3.12 4.18
CA THR A 446 -2.69 3.39 2.75
C THR A 446 -2.67 4.89 2.45
N SER A 447 -3.37 5.69 3.27
CA SER A 447 -3.32 7.15 3.28
C SER A 447 -1.93 7.74 3.52
N MET A 448 -1.06 7.05 4.26
CA MET A 448 0.31 7.49 4.53
C MET A 448 1.29 7.00 3.44
N ALA A 449 1.01 5.83 2.86
CA ALA A 449 1.78 5.30 1.73
C ALA A 449 1.59 6.12 0.44
N THR A 450 0.37 6.61 0.20
CA THR A 450 -0.02 7.38 -0.99
C THR A 450 0.81 8.67 -1.19
N PRO A 451 0.94 9.58 -0.21
CA PRO A 451 1.72 10.81 -0.35
C PRO A 451 3.22 10.56 -0.53
N MET A 452 3.75 9.47 0.02
CA MET A 452 5.14 9.06 -0.21
C MET A 452 5.39 8.72 -1.69
N VAL A 453 4.48 7.93 -2.29
CA VAL A 453 4.53 7.63 -3.72
C VAL A 453 4.32 8.88 -4.57
N ALA A 454 3.39 9.75 -4.18
CA ALA A 454 3.13 11.01 -4.88
C ALA A 454 4.38 11.92 -4.87
N GLY A 455 5.05 12.06 -3.72
CA GLY A 455 6.32 12.81 -3.64
C GLY A 455 7.41 12.20 -4.53
N GLY A 456 7.55 10.87 -4.54
CA GLY A 456 8.49 10.19 -5.45
C GLY A 456 8.20 10.46 -6.92
N LEU A 457 6.92 10.50 -7.31
CA LEU A 457 6.49 10.87 -8.66
C LEU A 457 6.82 12.33 -9.02
N LEU A 458 6.84 13.26 -8.06
CA LEU A 458 7.32 14.62 -8.30
C LEU A 458 8.81 14.63 -8.63
N LEU A 459 9.62 13.80 -7.96
CA LEU A 459 11.05 13.65 -8.28
C LEU A 459 11.26 13.04 -9.67
N ILE A 460 10.47 12.01 -10.02
CA ILE A 460 10.46 11.42 -11.38
C ILE A 460 10.09 12.48 -12.42
N ARG A 461 9.08 13.30 -12.14
CA ARG A 461 8.69 14.39 -13.04
C ARG A 461 9.81 15.41 -13.20
N GLN A 462 10.42 15.84 -12.10
CA GLN A 462 11.54 16.78 -12.10
C GLN A 462 12.68 16.26 -12.98
N TYR A 463 13.06 14.99 -12.81
CA TYR A 463 14.10 14.31 -13.59
C TYR A 463 13.88 14.48 -15.11
N PHE A 464 12.65 14.28 -15.59
CA PHE A 464 12.35 14.49 -17.01
C PHE A 464 12.27 15.96 -17.41
N THR A 465 11.65 16.81 -16.59
CA THR A 465 11.46 18.23 -16.93
C THR A 465 12.77 19.03 -16.91
N GLU A 466 13.76 18.60 -16.14
CA GLU A 466 15.12 19.18 -16.13
C GLU A 466 16.07 18.47 -17.12
N GLY A 467 15.57 17.47 -17.87
CA GLY A 467 16.30 16.82 -18.94
C GLY A 467 17.43 15.91 -18.46
N TRP A 468 17.26 15.26 -17.31
CA TRP A 468 18.22 14.27 -16.82
C TRP A 468 18.24 13.01 -17.69
N TYR A 469 17.09 12.63 -18.25
CA TYR A 469 17.03 11.55 -19.24
C TYR A 469 17.63 12.00 -20.58
N PRO A 470 18.42 11.15 -21.27
CA PRO A 470 18.81 9.77 -20.91
C PRO A 470 20.15 9.68 -20.17
N SER A 471 20.84 10.80 -19.94
CA SER A 471 22.25 10.80 -19.53
C SER A 471 22.49 10.59 -18.03
N GLY A 472 21.47 10.81 -17.19
CA GLY A 472 21.62 10.88 -15.74
C GLY A 472 22.21 12.20 -15.23
N ALA A 473 22.35 13.21 -16.10
CA ALA A 473 22.77 14.57 -15.76
C ALA A 473 21.83 15.58 -16.42
N PRO A 474 21.55 16.73 -15.77
CA PRO A 474 20.61 17.71 -16.30
C PRO A 474 21.11 18.34 -17.59
N ASN A 475 20.27 18.32 -18.62
CA ASN A 475 20.50 19.01 -19.88
C ASN A 475 19.17 19.60 -20.38
N SER A 476 19.07 20.93 -20.43
CA SER A 476 17.85 21.61 -20.85
C SER A 476 17.42 21.32 -22.29
N SER A 477 18.33 20.89 -23.18
CA SER A 477 17.95 20.45 -24.53
C SER A 477 17.23 19.10 -24.54
N CYS A 478 17.34 18.33 -23.45
CA CYS A 478 16.68 17.04 -23.26
C CYS A 478 15.44 17.14 -22.36
N SER A 479 15.11 18.34 -21.86
CA SER A 479 13.91 18.57 -21.06
C SER A 479 12.65 18.22 -21.84
N TYR A 480 11.77 17.41 -21.23
CA TYR A 480 10.45 17.18 -21.78
C TYR A 480 9.40 16.95 -20.70
N THR A 481 8.13 17.18 -21.06
CA THR A 481 6.99 16.95 -20.17
C THR A 481 6.57 15.48 -20.21
N PRO A 482 6.76 14.70 -19.13
CA PRO A 482 6.38 13.29 -19.13
C PRO A 482 4.86 13.16 -19.03
N SER A 483 4.32 12.15 -19.71
CA SER A 483 2.93 11.75 -19.56
C SER A 483 2.71 11.02 -18.21
N GLY A 484 1.49 11.06 -17.68
CA GLY A 484 1.07 10.28 -16.51
C GLY A 484 1.38 8.79 -16.66
N PRO A 485 1.03 8.13 -17.80
CA PRO A 485 1.41 6.75 -18.05
C PRO A 485 2.92 6.50 -18.03
N LEU A 486 3.74 7.42 -18.55
CA LEU A 486 5.20 7.29 -18.50
C LEU A 486 5.71 7.38 -17.05
N MET A 487 5.23 8.36 -16.28
CA MET A 487 5.59 8.48 -14.86
C MET A 487 5.19 7.23 -14.08
N LYS A 488 3.99 6.69 -14.31
CA LYS A 488 3.51 5.43 -13.73
C LYS A 488 4.39 4.24 -14.14
N ALA A 489 4.77 4.14 -15.42
CA ALA A 489 5.61 3.05 -15.91
C ALA A 489 7.03 3.10 -15.31
N VAL A 490 7.62 4.30 -15.17
CA VAL A 490 8.93 4.48 -14.52
C VAL A 490 8.84 4.08 -13.05
N LEU A 491 7.81 4.54 -12.34
CA LEU A 491 7.55 4.19 -10.95
C LEU A 491 7.43 2.67 -10.73
N LEU A 492 6.63 1.99 -11.56
CA LEU A 492 6.42 0.54 -11.48
C LEU A 492 7.56 -0.29 -12.09
N GLY A 493 8.51 0.35 -12.76
CA GLY A 493 9.69 -0.28 -13.34
C GLY A 493 10.76 -0.58 -12.28
N LYS A 494 12.02 -0.38 -12.64
CA LYS A 494 13.20 -0.69 -11.80
C LYS A 494 13.30 0.08 -10.46
N PHE A 495 12.44 1.07 -10.22
CA PHE A 495 12.34 1.75 -8.92
C PHE A 495 11.50 0.99 -7.90
N SER A 496 10.91 -0.11 -8.33
CA SER A 496 10.06 -0.93 -7.51
C SER A 496 10.72 -2.30 -7.34
N ILE A 497 11.08 -2.61 -6.10
CA ILE A 497 11.74 -3.87 -5.78
C ILE A 497 10.63 -4.90 -5.52
N PRO A 498 10.68 -6.11 -6.12
CA PRO A 498 9.84 -7.20 -5.68
C PRO A 498 10.02 -7.43 -4.18
N LEU A 499 9.02 -7.95 -3.47
CA LEU A 499 9.08 -8.15 -2.02
C LEU A 499 10.12 -9.21 -1.55
N SER A 500 11.15 -9.50 -2.35
CA SER A 500 12.18 -10.52 -2.14
C SER A 500 13.64 -10.02 -2.17
N ASP A 501 13.93 -8.77 -2.52
CA ASP A 501 15.30 -8.43 -2.99
C ASP A 501 15.76 -6.99 -2.69
N ARG A 502 16.08 -6.71 -1.41
CA ARG A 502 16.90 -5.58 -0.89
C ARG A 502 17.32 -4.46 -1.86
N THR A 503 16.95 -3.22 -1.55
CA THR A 503 17.82 -2.10 -1.12
C THR A 503 16.96 -0.84 -0.93
N ASP A 504 17.52 0.17 -0.29
CA ASP A 504 16.88 1.35 0.27
C ASP A 504 15.93 2.12 -0.69
N VAL A 505 15.00 2.86 -0.09
CA VAL A 505 13.98 3.75 -0.69
C VAL A 505 12.65 3.12 -1.15
N GLY A 506 11.97 2.42 -0.23
CA GLY A 506 10.56 2.71 0.13
C GLY A 506 9.43 2.68 -0.92
N ILE A 507 9.60 2.05 -2.09
CA ILE A 507 8.55 1.87 -3.09
C ILE A 507 8.64 0.44 -3.67
N TYR A 508 7.60 -0.38 -3.52
CA TYR A 508 7.60 -1.81 -3.87
C TYR A 508 6.47 -2.13 -4.86
N ALA A 509 6.77 -2.73 -6.02
CA ALA A 509 5.72 -3.20 -6.94
C ALA A 509 5.51 -4.69 -6.78
N ARG A 510 4.25 -5.10 -6.99
CA ARG A 510 3.88 -6.51 -7.05
C ARG A 510 4.17 -7.04 -8.46
N ASN A 511 5.38 -7.58 -8.68
CA ASN A 511 5.67 -8.27 -9.94
C ASN A 511 4.97 -9.64 -9.97
N SER A 512 4.02 -9.80 -10.89
CA SER A 512 3.61 -11.10 -11.40
C SER A 512 4.48 -11.44 -12.60
N TYR A 513 5.18 -12.58 -12.52
CA TYR A 513 5.91 -13.21 -13.62
C TYR A 513 5.10 -13.19 -14.94
N LEU A 514 5.62 -12.50 -15.95
CA LEU A 514 5.30 -12.76 -17.36
C LEU A 514 6.63 -12.96 -18.09
N GLY A 515 7.11 -14.21 -18.07
CA GLY A 515 8.15 -14.67 -18.98
C GLY A 515 7.53 -15.00 -20.33
N GLY A 516 7.95 -14.26 -21.34
CA GLY A 516 7.89 -14.62 -22.76
C GLY A 516 9.25 -14.37 -23.35
#